data_AF-A0A1W6PPP9-F1
#
_entry.id   AF-A0A1W6PPP9-F1
#
_cell.length_a   1.000
_cell.length_b   1.000
_cell.length_c   1.000
_cell.angle_alpha   90.00
_cell.angle_beta   90.00
_cell.angle_gamma   90.00
#
_symmetry.space_group_name_H-M   'P 1'
#
loop_
_entity.id
_entity.type
_entity.pdbx_description
1 polymer ?
#
loop_
_entity_poly.entity_id
_entity_poly.type
_entity_poly.pdbx_seq_one_letter_code
_entity_poly.pdbx_strand_id
1 'polypeptide(L)'
;MLKSLNSSNRTALDIVNIVAGLALLISPWLLGFAAESGAAWNAWIVGAAIALIAAAALYAFYEVEEWVNLVLGVWAVVAPWVLGFAAVTAAMWVHLIVGVVVAVVAAGSIWFSHNHPLSTV
;
A
#
# COMPACT_ATOMS: atom_id res chain seq x y z
N MET A 1 -9.21 -1.86 30.23
CA MET A 1 -7.83 -2.29 29.91
C MET A 1 -7.85 -2.94 28.53
N LEU A 2 -8.11 -2.13 27.50
CA LEU A 2 -8.26 -2.53 26.09
C LEU A 2 -6.92 -2.32 25.40
N LYS A 3 -5.95 -3.20 25.70
CA LYS A 3 -4.63 -3.19 25.04
C LYS A 3 -4.85 -3.60 23.59
N SER A 4 -4.72 -2.64 22.67
CA SER A 4 -4.27 -2.78 21.28
C SER A 4 -4.84 -3.96 20.48
N LEU A 5 -5.32 -3.73 19.26
CA LEU A 5 -5.08 -4.72 18.20
C LEU A 5 -3.63 -5.17 18.36
N ASN A 6 -3.42 -6.42 18.79
CA ASN A 6 -2.17 -6.96 19.33
C ASN A 6 -1.02 -6.40 18.50
N SER A 7 -0.05 -5.67 19.07
CA SER A 7 0.98 -4.93 18.31
C SER A 7 1.62 -5.77 17.20
N SER A 8 1.73 -7.08 17.42
CA SER A 8 2.11 -8.09 16.43
C SER A 8 1.32 -8.06 15.12
N ASN A 9 -0.01 -7.89 15.16
CA ASN A 9 -0.85 -7.83 13.96
C ASN A 9 -0.58 -6.55 13.16
N ARG A 10 -0.44 -5.40 13.83
CA ARG A 10 -0.12 -4.12 13.15
C ARG A 10 1.24 -4.21 12.49
N THR A 11 2.26 -4.65 13.23
CA THR A 11 3.59 -4.90 12.66
C THR A 11 3.55 -5.87 11.47
N ALA A 12 2.70 -6.90 11.52
CA ALA A 12 2.53 -7.79 10.38
C ALA A 12 1.90 -7.10 9.16
N LEU A 13 0.91 -6.23 9.36
CA LEU A 13 0.30 -5.43 8.30
C LEU A 13 1.32 -4.43 7.70
N ASP A 14 2.12 -3.78 8.54
CA ASP A 14 3.19 -2.86 8.10
C ASP A 14 4.21 -3.62 7.25
N ILE A 15 4.62 -4.81 7.68
CA ILE A 15 5.53 -5.68 6.92
C ILE A 15 4.91 -6.06 5.56
N VAL A 16 3.62 -6.37 5.50
CA VAL A 16 2.93 -6.65 4.24
C VAL A 16 2.99 -5.44 3.31
N ASN A 17 2.75 -4.23 3.81
CA ASN A 17 2.83 -3.00 3.02
C ASN A 17 4.27 -2.73 2.54
N ILE A 18 5.29 -2.95 3.39
CA ILE A 18 6.70 -2.83 3.01
C ILE A 18 7.02 -3.79 1.85
N VAL A 19 6.65 -5.07 1.99
CA VAL A 19 6.92 -6.07 0.96
C VAL A 19 6.16 -5.76 -0.32
N ALA A 20 4.90 -5.34 -0.24
CA ALA A 20 4.09 -4.97 -1.39
C ALA A 20 4.66 -3.75 -2.13
N GLY A 21 5.06 -2.71 -1.39
CA GLY A 21 5.72 -1.52 -1.94
C GLY A 21 7.05 -1.84 -2.61
N LEU A 22 7.90 -2.67 -1.98
CA LEU A 22 9.16 -3.12 -2.57
C LEU A 22 8.93 -4.01 -3.80
N ALA A 23 7.92 -4.88 -3.78
CA ALA A 23 7.57 -5.71 -4.92
C ALA A 23 7.16 -4.83 -6.11
N LEU A 24 6.35 -3.79 -5.89
CA LEU A 24 5.99 -2.84 -6.93
C LEU A 24 7.21 -2.05 -7.43
N LEU A 25 8.05 -1.54 -6.52
CA LEU A 25 9.28 -0.82 -6.84
C LEU A 25 10.21 -1.63 -7.76
N ILE A 26 10.38 -2.92 -7.48
CA ILE A 26 11.30 -3.79 -8.25
C ILE A 26 10.64 -4.38 -9.51
N SER A 27 9.30 -4.37 -9.58
CA SER A 27 8.54 -5.01 -10.65
C SER A 27 8.89 -4.55 -12.09
N PRO A 28 9.27 -3.29 -12.40
CA PRO A 28 9.59 -2.90 -13.77
C PRO A 28 10.74 -3.72 -14.37
N TRP A 29 11.76 -4.02 -13.58
CA TRP A 29 12.89 -4.86 -14.02
C TRP A 29 12.53 -6.34 -14.05
N LEU A 30 11.81 -6.82 -13.03
CA LEU A 30 11.46 -8.24 -12.91
C LEU A 30 10.45 -8.70 -13.97
N LEU A 31 9.51 -7.82 -14.33
CA LEU A 31 8.41 -8.12 -15.25
C LEU A 31 8.62 -7.49 -16.65
N GLY A 32 9.77 -6.85 -16.89
CA GLY A 32 10.17 -6.40 -18.22
C GLY A 32 9.45 -5.16 -18.77
N PHE A 33 8.86 -4.33 -17.92
CA PHE A 33 8.21 -3.07 -18.34
C PHE A 33 9.01 -1.82 -17.98
N ALA A 34 10.29 -1.96 -17.63
CA ALA A 34 11.17 -0.83 -17.31
C ALA A 34 11.33 0.21 -18.44
N ALA A 35 11.09 -0.19 -19.70
CA ALA A 35 11.11 0.73 -20.85
C ALA A 35 9.81 1.56 -20.98
N GLU A 36 8.73 1.15 -20.32
CA GLU A 36 7.45 1.84 -20.33
C GLU A 36 7.47 3.00 -19.34
N SER A 37 7.86 4.19 -19.82
CA SER A 37 8.13 5.37 -19.00
C SER A 37 7.04 5.63 -17.94
N GLY A 38 5.76 5.66 -18.34
CA GLY A 38 4.66 5.93 -17.40
C GLY A 38 4.48 4.85 -16.33
N ALA A 39 4.57 3.58 -16.71
CA ALA A 39 4.40 2.46 -15.79
C ALA A 39 5.60 2.32 -14.83
N ALA A 40 6.82 2.45 -15.34
CA ALA A 40 8.04 2.30 -14.55
C ALA A 40 8.17 3.42 -13.50
N TRP A 41 7.98 4.69 -13.91
CA TRP A 41 8.04 5.82 -12.98
C TRP A 41 6.96 5.75 -11.89
N ASN A 42 5.74 5.37 -12.26
CA ASN A 42 4.67 5.18 -11.29
C ASN A 42 5.01 4.07 -10.29
N ALA A 43 5.48 2.91 -10.78
CA ALA A 43 5.88 1.80 -9.93
C ALA A 43 7.01 2.19 -8.95
N TRP A 44 8.01 2.94 -9.41
CA TRP A 44 9.11 3.38 -8.55
C TRP A 44 8.68 4.36 -7.48
N ILE A 45 7.93 5.40 -7.85
CA ILE A 45 7.52 6.44 -6.92
C ILE A 45 6.52 5.88 -5.89
N VAL A 46 5.47 5.20 -6.38
CA VAL A 46 4.42 4.67 -5.51
C VAL A 46 4.94 3.52 -4.65
N GLY A 47 5.72 2.60 -5.24
CA GLY A 47 6.33 1.50 -4.50
C GLY A 47 7.27 1.98 -3.40
N ALA A 48 8.13 2.96 -3.70
CA ALA A 48 9.02 3.55 -2.70
C ALA A 48 8.24 4.30 -1.61
N ALA A 49 7.20 5.07 -1.98
CA ALA A 49 6.38 5.79 -1.01
C ALA A 49 5.71 4.83 -0.02
N ILE A 50 5.04 3.78 -0.51
CA ILE A 50 4.39 2.76 0.33
C ILE A 50 5.42 2.09 1.25
N ALA A 51 6.56 1.66 0.70
CA ALA A 51 7.58 0.96 1.48
C ALA A 51 8.18 1.84 2.58
N LEU A 52 8.50 3.10 2.28
CA LEU A 52 9.09 4.04 3.24
C LEU A 52 8.10 4.45 4.34
N ILE A 53 6.84 4.67 3.98
CA ILE A 53 5.79 5.05 4.92
C ILE A 53 5.50 3.89 5.88
N ALA A 54 5.34 2.68 5.36
CA ALA A 54 5.15 1.49 6.18
C ALA A 54 6.38 1.17 7.06
N ALA A 55 7.60 1.41 6.58
CA ALA A 55 8.80 1.29 7.39
C ALA A 55 8.86 2.33 8.53
N ALA A 56 8.39 3.56 8.29
CA ALA A 56 8.29 4.59 9.33
C ALA A 56 7.23 4.25 10.40
N ALA A 57 6.18 3.53 10.04
CA ALA A 57 5.13 3.07 10.97
C ALA A 57 5.65 2.12 12.05
N LEU A 58 6.70 1.34 11.74
CA LEU A 58 7.36 0.48 12.72
C LEU A 58 7.94 1.25 13.93
N TYR A 59 8.16 2.56 13.79
CA TYR A 59 8.78 3.39 14.84
C TYR A 59 7.79 4.32 15.56
N ALA A 60 6.83 4.95 14.87
CA ALA A 60 5.97 5.96 15.52
C ALA A 60 4.68 6.39 14.79
N PHE A 61 4.50 6.12 13.49
CA PHE A 61 3.39 6.67 12.70
C PHE A 61 2.29 5.64 12.50
N TYR A 62 1.12 5.83 13.11
CA TYR A 62 0.03 4.84 12.99
C TYR A 62 -1.15 5.35 12.15
N GLU A 63 -1.77 6.46 12.54
CA GLU A 63 -3.02 6.88 11.87
C GLU A 63 -2.77 7.50 10.49
N VAL A 64 -1.79 8.40 10.37
CA VAL A 64 -1.46 9.08 9.10
C VAL A 64 -0.95 8.06 8.07
N GLU A 65 -0.19 7.06 8.51
CA GLU A 65 0.34 6.01 7.64
C GLU A 65 -0.79 5.21 6.99
N GLU A 66 -1.76 4.73 7.78
CA GLU A 66 -2.91 3.98 7.26
C GLU A 66 -3.67 4.77 6.18
N TRP A 67 -3.94 6.06 6.41
CA TRP A 67 -4.63 6.90 5.42
C TRP A 67 -3.80 7.11 4.15
N VAL A 68 -2.49 7.36 4.26
CA VAL A 68 -1.65 7.57 3.08
C VAL A 68 -1.50 6.28 2.29
N ASN A 69 -1.31 5.13 2.95
CA ASN A 69 -1.25 3.83 2.28
C ASN A 69 -2.59 3.50 1.59
N LEU A 70 -3.73 3.84 2.18
CA LEU A 70 -5.02 3.69 1.51
C LEU A 70 -5.10 4.50 0.22
N VAL A 71 -4.70 5.78 0.26
CA VAL A 71 -4.70 6.65 -0.92
C VAL A 71 -3.73 6.13 -1.99
N LEU A 72 -2.52 5.72 -1.60
CA LEU A 72 -1.52 5.18 -2.52
C LEU A 72 -1.96 3.84 -3.13
N GLY A 73 -2.60 2.98 -2.35
CA GLY A 73 -3.16 1.71 -2.82
C GLY A 73 -4.28 1.93 -3.85
N VAL A 74 -5.21 2.83 -3.56
CA VAL A 74 -6.29 3.21 -4.50
C VAL A 74 -5.71 3.85 -5.76
N TRP A 75 -4.72 4.74 -5.61
CA TRP A 75 -4.01 5.32 -6.75
C TRP A 75 -3.34 4.24 -7.61
N ALA A 76 -2.62 3.29 -7.00
CA ALA A 76 -1.98 2.20 -7.73
C ALA A 76 -2.98 1.37 -8.53
N VAL A 77 -4.19 1.15 -8.00
CA VAL A 77 -5.26 0.48 -8.73
C VAL A 77 -5.67 1.30 -9.95
N VAL A 78 -5.90 2.61 -9.80
CA VAL A 78 -6.47 3.47 -10.85
C VAL A 78 -5.42 3.94 -11.87
N ALA A 79 -4.14 3.94 -11.50
CA ALA A 79 -3.01 4.44 -12.29
C ALA A 79 -2.89 3.87 -13.72
N PRO A 80 -3.12 2.57 -13.99
CA PRO A 80 -2.99 2.03 -15.36
C PRO A 80 -3.89 2.72 -16.37
N TRP A 81 -5.10 3.13 -15.95
CA TRP A 81 -6.05 3.83 -16.82
C TRP A 81 -5.75 5.33 -16.91
N VAL A 82 -5.39 5.96 -15.79
CA VAL A 82 -5.10 7.40 -15.74
C VAL A 82 -3.81 7.74 -16.49
N LEU A 83 -2.78 6.90 -16.35
CA LEU A 83 -1.46 7.09 -16.96
C LEU A 83 -1.32 6.35 -18.31
N GLY A 84 -2.36 5.65 -18.76
CA GLY A 84 -2.42 5.08 -20.11
C GLY A 84 -1.58 3.82 -20.35
N PHE A 85 -1.13 3.12 -19.30
CA PHE A 85 -0.36 1.88 -19.43
C PHE A 85 -1.17 0.60 -19.22
N ALA A 86 -2.51 0.68 -19.18
CA ALA A 86 -3.39 -0.47 -19.01
C ALA A 86 -3.22 -1.57 -20.10
N ALA A 87 -2.71 -1.22 -21.29
CA ALA A 87 -2.40 -2.19 -22.34
C ALA A 87 -1.17 -3.06 -22.04
N VAL A 88 -0.32 -2.64 -21.09
CA VAL A 88 0.87 -3.37 -20.66
C VAL A 88 0.44 -4.36 -19.58
N THR A 89 0.04 -5.57 -19.99
CA THR A 89 -0.56 -6.59 -19.13
C THR A 89 0.19 -6.80 -17.81
N ALA A 90 1.51 -6.96 -17.86
CA ALA A 90 2.32 -7.20 -16.66
C ALA A 90 2.32 -6.00 -15.70
N ALA A 91 2.46 -4.78 -16.22
CA ALA A 91 2.41 -3.56 -15.43
C ALA A 91 1.02 -3.33 -14.82
N MET A 92 -0.05 -3.54 -15.59
CA MET A 92 -1.42 -3.41 -15.10
C MET A 92 -1.66 -4.37 -13.92
N TRP A 93 -1.37 -5.66 -14.07
CA TRP A 93 -1.67 -6.65 -13.03
C TRP A 93 -0.86 -6.44 -11.76
N VAL A 94 0.43 -6.11 -11.84
CA VAL A 94 1.22 -5.88 -10.63
C VAL A 94 0.73 -4.66 -9.85
N HIS A 95 0.35 -3.58 -10.54
CA HIS A 95 -0.22 -2.39 -9.90
C HIS A 95 -1.58 -2.68 -9.25
N LEU A 96 -2.45 -3.44 -9.92
CA LEU A 96 -3.74 -3.83 -9.36
C LEU A 96 -3.59 -4.71 -8.12
N ILE A 97 -2.75 -5.76 -8.18
CA ILE A 97 -2.56 -6.69 -7.07
C ILE A 97 -1.97 -5.95 -5.87
N VAL A 98 -0.87 -5.21 -6.06
CA VAL A 98 -0.25 -4.46 -4.97
C VAL A 98 -1.19 -3.38 -4.44
N GLY A 99 -1.84 -2.63 -5.32
CA GLY A 99 -2.77 -1.58 -4.94
C GLY A 99 -3.94 -2.10 -4.11
N VAL A 100 -4.54 -3.22 -4.50
CA VAL A 100 -5.63 -3.88 -3.75
C VAL A 100 -5.12 -4.39 -2.40
N VAL A 101 -3.96 -5.05 -2.35
CA VAL A 101 -3.40 -5.54 -1.09
C VAL A 101 -3.20 -4.40 -0.10
N VAL A 102 -2.54 -3.32 -0.53
CA VAL A 102 -2.25 -2.16 0.32
C VAL A 102 -3.54 -1.44 0.73
N ALA A 103 -4.48 -1.24 -0.20
CA ALA A 103 -5.76 -0.59 0.11
C ALA A 103 -6.61 -1.40 1.10
N VAL A 104 -6.68 -2.73 0.95
CA VAL A 104 -7.44 -3.60 1.86
C VAL A 104 -6.80 -3.66 3.24
N VAL A 105 -5.47 -3.77 3.30
CA VAL A 105 -4.72 -3.73 4.58
C VAL A 105 -4.98 -2.41 5.31
N ALA A 106 -4.83 -1.29 4.61
CA ALA A 106 -5.04 0.04 5.16
C ALA A 106 -6.50 0.26 5.60
N ALA A 107 -7.47 -0.06 4.74
CA ALA A 107 -8.90 0.08 5.05
C ALA A 107 -9.31 -0.80 6.23
N GLY A 108 -8.80 -2.03 6.32
CA GLY A 108 -9.02 -2.91 7.46
C GLY A 108 -8.48 -2.28 8.75
N SER A 109 -7.25 -1.76 8.73
CA SER A 109 -6.66 -1.11 9.90
C SER A 109 -7.46 0.11 10.38
N ILE A 110 -7.89 0.96 9.44
CA ILE A 110 -8.73 2.14 9.73
C ILE A 110 -10.09 1.72 10.30
N TRP A 111 -10.73 0.72 9.71
CA TRP A 111 -12.03 0.22 10.17
C TRP A 111 -11.95 -0.31 11.61
N PHE A 112 -10.93 -1.12 11.92
CA PHE A 112 -10.75 -1.65 13.27
C PHE A 112 -10.28 -0.59 14.27
N SER A 113 -9.57 0.46 13.83
CA SER A 113 -9.20 1.58 14.69
C SER A 113 -10.38 2.49 15.03
N HIS A 114 -11.34 2.65 14.10
CA HIS A 114 -12.51 3.53 14.29
C HIS A 114 -13.73 2.86 14.93
N ASN A 115 -13.93 1.54 14.76
CA ASN A 115 -15.09 0.83 15.33
C ASN A 115 -14.93 0.44 16.81
N HIS A 116 -14.35 1.33 17.61
CA HIS A 116 -14.54 1.28 19.06
C HIS A 116 -15.79 2.11 19.39
N PRO A 117 -17.01 1.52 19.49
CA PRO A 117 -18.12 2.22 20.09
C PRO A 117 -17.69 2.61 21.50
N LEU A 118 -17.79 3.91 21.80
CA LEU A 118 -17.65 4.43 23.14
C LEU A 118 -18.61 3.65 24.04
N SER A 119 -18.10 2.66 24.77
CA SER A 119 -18.75 2.20 26.01
C SER A 119 -18.52 3.29 27.05
N THR A 120 -19.09 4.47 26.78
CA THR A 120 -19.25 5.51 27.77
C THR A 120 -20.42 5.12 28.65
N VAL A 121 -20.08 5.02 29.93
CA VAL A 121 -20.89 4.93 31.15
C VAL A 121 -21.47 3.56 31.51
#